data_AF-A0A7K2Y0T5-F1
#
_entry.id   AF-A0A7K2Y0T5-F1
#
_cell.length_a   1.000
_cell.length_b   1.000
_cell.length_c   1.000
_cell.angle_alpha   90.00
_cell.angle_beta   90.00
_cell.angle_gamma   90.00
#
_symmetry.space_group_name_H-M   'P 1'
#
loop_
_entity.id
_entity.type
_entity.pdbx_description
1 polymer ?
#
loop_
_entity_poly.entity_id
_entity_poly.type
_entity_poly.pdbx_seq_one_letter_code
_entity_poly.pdbx_strand_id
1 'polypeptide(L)'
;MTETGEVEGRAGPPLWWARRRDAVWDVALGGVSAVECAWEGVPFAAEAGLPTTVGVLFGFVVGATLVLRRRWPIAVVLVGIAVSPAAMGFLLAVVGMYTLASSEVPRRITATLASMSLAATFVVMYMRTRGDVEADPTLVVVLSVFVAVALTVPPVLFGLYIGARRRLMESLQERADSLERELSLLADRAEERAEWARTEERTRIAREMHDVVAHRVSLMVVHAAALEAVAVKDPARAAKNAALVGDMGRQALTELREMLGVLRAPPKPAPAPVPAPDLVPVAAPPAP
;
A
#
# COMPACT_ATOMS: atom_id res chain seq x y z
N MET A 1 -50.20 -14.82 13.29
CA MET A 1 -49.79 -15.70 12.19
C MET A 1 -48.43 -15.20 11.74
N THR A 2 -47.38 -15.69 12.39
CA THR A 2 -45.99 -15.27 12.19
C THR A 2 -45.34 -16.29 11.27
N GLU A 3 -45.11 -15.90 10.01
CA GLU A 3 -44.20 -16.66 9.15
C GLU A 3 -42.76 -16.34 9.58
N THR A 4 -42.18 -17.29 10.30
CA THR A 4 -40.74 -17.42 10.48
C THR A 4 -40.14 -17.75 9.13
N GLY A 5 -39.58 -16.74 8.45
CA GLY A 5 -38.66 -16.96 7.35
C GLY A 5 -37.44 -17.70 7.86
N GLU A 6 -37.38 -19.00 7.56
CA GLU A 6 -36.15 -19.79 7.62
C GLU A 6 -35.14 -19.16 6.66
N VAL A 7 -34.24 -18.34 7.21
CA VAL A 7 -33.00 -18.00 6.53
C VAL A 7 -32.14 -19.25 6.60
N GLU A 8 -32.34 -20.10 5.59
CA GLU A 8 -31.52 -21.28 5.32
C GLU A 8 -30.05 -20.86 5.35
N GLY A 9 -29.35 -21.34 6.38
CA GLY A 9 -27.97 -21.02 6.66
C GLY A 9 -27.08 -21.51 5.53
N ARG A 10 -26.83 -20.66 4.54
CA ARG A 10 -25.62 -20.76 3.73
C ARG A 10 -24.45 -20.54 4.66
N ALA A 11 -23.95 -21.63 5.25
CA ALA A 11 -22.71 -21.67 5.99
C ALA A 11 -21.67 -20.88 5.19
N GLY A 12 -21.31 -19.70 5.71
CA GLY A 12 -20.21 -18.94 5.16
C GLY A 12 -18.96 -19.82 5.17
N PRO A 13 -18.03 -19.66 4.22
CA PRO A 13 -16.74 -20.32 4.35
C PRO A 13 -16.18 -19.98 5.74
N PRO A 14 -15.57 -20.94 6.44
CA PRO A 14 -15.12 -20.73 7.81
C PRO A 14 -14.22 -19.48 7.91
N LEU A 15 -14.29 -18.79 9.05
CA LEU A 15 -13.76 -17.43 9.37
C LEU A 15 -12.30 -17.11 8.97
N TRP A 16 -11.53 -18.10 8.52
CA TRP A 16 -10.14 -18.00 8.08
C TRP A 16 -9.98 -17.91 6.55
N TRP A 17 -11.05 -18.09 5.77
CA TRP A 17 -11.05 -17.87 4.33
C TRP A 17 -11.68 -16.52 3.98
N ALA A 18 -10.82 -15.52 3.74
CA ALA A 18 -11.23 -14.15 3.40
C ALA A 18 -12.07 -14.06 2.10
N ARG A 19 -11.98 -15.04 1.19
CA ARG A 19 -12.75 -15.12 -0.06
C ARG A 19 -13.11 -16.58 -0.40
N ARG A 20 -14.34 -16.81 -0.89
CA ARG A 20 -14.79 -18.15 -1.35
C ARG A 20 -13.89 -18.75 -2.44
N ARG A 21 -13.26 -17.93 -3.27
CA ARG A 21 -12.32 -18.38 -4.32
C ARG A 21 -11.06 -19.02 -3.73
N ASP A 22 -10.54 -18.48 -2.64
CA ASP A 22 -9.36 -19.01 -1.96
C ASP A 22 -9.63 -20.38 -1.35
N ALA A 23 -10.83 -20.55 -0.76
CA ALA A 23 -11.31 -21.82 -0.25
C ALA A 23 -11.41 -22.89 -1.35
N VAL A 24 -11.96 -22.54 -2.51
CA VAL A 24 -12.10 -23.46 -3.64
C VAL A 24 -10.73 -23.91 -4.15
N TRP A 25 -9.76 -23.00 -4.26
CA TRP A 25 -8.40 -23.36 -4.68
C TRP A 25 -7.67 -24.21 -3.66
N ASP A 26 -7.80 -23.92 -2.36
CA ASP A 26 -7.18 -24.73 -1.30
C ASP A 26 -7.79 -26.15 -1.24
N VAL A 27 -9.12 -26.27 -1.37
CA VAL A 27 -9.82 -27.56 -1.38
C VAL A 27 -9.50 -28.34 -2.65
N ALA A 28 -9.43 -27.67 -3.82
CA ALA A 28 -9.03 -28.32 -5.06
C ALA A 28 -7.60 -28.85 -4.96
N LEU A 29 -6.66 -28.06 -4.43
CA LEU A 29 -5.27 -28.50 -4.30
C LEU A 29 -5.10 -29.62 -3.26
N GLY A 30 -5.83 -29.54 -2.15
CA GLY A 30 -5.89 -30.60 -1.14
C GLY A 30 -6.51 -31.89 -1.69
N GLY A 31 -7.56 -31.77 -2.49
CA GLY A 31 -8.19 -32.91 -3.17
C GLY A 31 -7.25 -33.57 -4.19
N VAL A 32 -6.56 -32.79 -5.02
CA VAL A 32 -5.56 -33.31 -5.97
C VAL A 32 -4.44 -34.05 -5.25
N SER A 33 -3.92 -33.49 -4.16
CA SER A 33 -2.88 -34.17 -3.38
C SER A 33 -3.39 -35.39 -2.61
N ALA A 34 -4.63 -35.37 -2.12
CA ALA A 34 -5.25 -36.55 -1.51
C ALA A 34 -5.42 -37.70 -2.51
N VAL A 35 -5.76 -37.39 -3.77
CA VAL A 35 -5.83 -38.39 -4.85
C VAL A 35 -4.43 -38.92 -5.20
N GLU A 36 -3.43 -38.05 -5.31
CA GLU A 36 -2.04 -38.47 -5.54
C GLU A 36 -1.52 -39.38 -4.42
N CYS A 37 -1.64 -38.95 -3.16
CA CYS A 37 -1.20 -39.72 -2.01
C CYS A 37 -1.96 -41.05 -1.88
N ALA A 38 -3.26 -41.08 -2.24
CA ALA A 38 -4.04 -42.31 -2.28
C ALA A 38 -3.55 -43.28 -3.37
N TRP A 39 -3.13 -42.76 -4.52
CA TRP A 39 -2.56 -43.55 -5.61
C TRP A 39 -1.19 -44.14 -5.25
N GLU A 40 -0.31 -43.33 -4.65
CA GLU A 40 0.99 -43.76 -4.11
C GLU A 40 0.82 -44.66 -2.87
N GLY A 41 -0.34 -44.59 -2.21
CA GLY A 41 -0.84 -45.48 -1.16
C GLY A 41 -0.80 -46.97 -1.51
N VAL A 42 -1.06 -47.29 -2.78
CA VAL A 42 -1.23 -48.66 -3.27
C VAL A 42 0.09 -49.45 -3.31
N PRO A 43 1.18 -48.98 -3.95
CA PRO A 43 2.45 -49.70 -3.96
C PRO A 43 3.06 -49.83 -2.55
N PHE A 44 2.93 -48.83 -1.69
CA PHE A 44 3.39 -48.91 -0.31
C PHE A 44 2.66 -49.98 0.51
N ALA A 45 1.33 -50.09 0.38
CA ALA A 45 0.58 -51.12 1.06
C ALA A 45 1.03 -52.52 0.61
N ALA A 46 1.36 -52.68 -0.67
CA ALA A 46 1.89 -53.92 -1.22
C ALA A 46 3.29 -54.25 -0.64
N GLU A 47 4.20 -53.27 -0.54
CA GLU A 47 5.53 -53.46 0.06
C GLU A 47 5.49 -53.72 1.57
N ALA A 48 4.57 -53.07 2.28
CA ALA A 48 4.40 -53.21 3.73
C ALA A 48 3.58 -54.44 4.14
N GLY A 49 3.01 -55.19 3.19
CA GLY A 49 2.14 -56.34 3.47
C GLY A 49 0.79 -55.97 4.09
N LEU A 50 0.32 -54.74 3.89
CA LEU A 50 -0.94 -54.22 4.44
C LEU A 50 -2.07 -54.33 3.41
N PRO A 51 -3.35 -54.37 3.84
CA PRO A 51 -4.47 -54.24 2.93
C PRO A 51 -4.41 -52.91 2.17
N THR A 52 -4.65 -52.95 0.85
CA THR A 52 -4.62 -51.77 -0.03
C THR A 52 -5.56 -50.65 0.42
N THR A 53 -6.67 -50.99 1.07
CA THR A 53 -7.61 -50.04 1.65
C THR A 53 -6.97 -49.18 2.76
N VAL A 54 -6.06 -49.74 3.55
CA VAL A 54 -5.36 -49.03 4.63
C VAL A 54 -4.37 -48.02 4.04
N GLY A 55 -3.63 -48.39 2.99
CA GLY A 55 -2.71 -47.48 2.29
C GLY A 55 -3.42 -46.32 1.60
N VAL A 56 -4.55 -46.59 0.94
CA VAL A 56 -5.38 -45.57 0.29
C VAL A 56 -5.98 -44.59 1.30
N LEU A 57 -6.52 -45.09 2.42
CA LEU A 57 -7.06 -44.24 3.49
C LEU A 57 -5.97 -43.38 4.13
N PHE A 58 -4.79 -43.95 4.38
CA PHE A 58 -3.66 -43.21 4.94
C PHE A 58 -3.19 -42.10 3.99
N GLY A 59 -3.03 -42.40 2.70
CA GLY A 59 -2.68 -41.41 1.68
C GLY A 59 -3.71 -40.28 1.58
N PHE A 60 -5.00 -40.61 1.63
CA PHE A 60 -6.07 -39.61 1.60
C PHE A 60 -6.01 -38.65 2.80
N VAL A 61 -5.80 -39.18 4.01
CA VAL A 61 -5.67 -38.37 5.23
C VAL A 61 -4.44 -37.46 5.16
N VAL A 62 -3.31 -37.99 4.67
CA VAL A 62 -2.08 -37.21 4.49
C VAL A 62 -2.28 -36.09 3.49
N GLY A 63 -2.80 -36.36 2.29
CA GLY A 63 -3.03 -35.32 1.28
C GLY A 63 -4.06 -34.27 1.73
N ALA A 64 -5.07 -34.66 2.52
CA ALA A 64 -6.04 -33.73 3.10
C ALA A 64 -5.41 -32.73 4.09
N THR A 65 -4.24 -33.02 4.68
CA THR A 65 -3.54 -32.07 5.57
C THR A 65 -3.11 -30.78 4.86
N LEU A 66 -2.98 -30.78 3.53
CA LEU A 66 -2.70 -29.55 2.76
C LEU A 66 -3.80 -28.50 2.85
N VAL A 67 -5.03 -28.87 3.19
CA VAL A 67 -6.11 -27.90 3.42
C VAL A 67 -5.77 -27.01 4.63
N LEU A 68 -4.98 -27.52 5.58
CA LEU A 68 -4.50 -26.77 6.74
C LEU A 68 -3.23 -25.94 6.47
N ARG A 69 -2.71 -25.92 5.23
CA ARG A 69 -1.45 -25.23 4.87
C ARG A 69 -1.41 -23.76 5.24
N ARG A 70 -2.57 -23.08 5.20
CA ARG A 70 -2.67 -21.64 5.54
C ARG A 70 -2.60 -21.37 7.04
N ARG A 71 -2.91 -22.36 7.88
CA ARG A 71 -2.98 -22.20 9.34
C ARG A 71 -1.79 -22.82 10.06
N TRP A 72 -1.25 -23.91 9.53
CA TRP A 72 -0.14 -24.65 10.13
C TRP A 72 0.89 -25.09 9.07
N PRO A 73 1.57 -24.16 8.38
CA PRO A 73 2.55 -24.50 7.34
C PRO A 73 3.69 -25.37 7.86
N ILE A 74 4.08 -25.20 9.13
CA ILE A 74 5.10 -26.03 9.80
C ILE A 74 4.62 -27.47 9.97
N ALA A 75 3.36 -27.67 10.40
CA ALA A 75 2.81 -29.00 10.58
C ALA A 75 2.72 -29.77 9.26
N VAL A 76 2.35 -29.09 8.16
CA VAL A 76 2.29 -29.71 6.83
C VAL A 76 3.66 -30.17 6.36
N VAL A 77 4.72 -29.36 6.56
CA VAL A 77 6.08 -29.78 6.20
C VAL A 77 6.58 -30.90 7.09
N LEU A 78 6.28 -30.90 8.40
CA LEU A 78 6.62 -32.02 9.28
C LEU A 78 5.92 -33.31 8.88
N VAL A 79 4.64 -33.24 8.48
CA VAL A 79 3.88 -34.38 7.95
C VAL A 79 4.50 -34.87 6.65
N GLY A 80 4.90 -33.97 5.74
CA GLY A 80 5.61 -34.34 4.52
C GLY A 80 6.95 -35.04 4.79
N ILE A 81 7.72 -34.55 5.76
CA ILE A 81 8.98 -35.19 6.19
C ILE A 81 8.70 -36.58 6.78
N ALA A 82 7.66 -36.71 7.61
CA ALA A 82 7.31 -37.98 8.25
C ALA A 82 6.82 -39.04 7.26
N VAL A 83 6.18 -38.63 6.16
CA VAL A 83 5.64 -39.52 5.12
C VAL A 83 6.65 -39.78 4.00
N SER A 84 7.73 -38.99 3.92
CA SER A 84 8.81 -39.15 2.93
C SER A 84 9.34 -40.59 2.78
N PRO A 85 9.54 -41.39 3.86
CA PRO A 85 10.00 -42.77 3.74
C PRO A 85 9.02 -43.71 3.01
N ALA A 86 7.73 -43.38 3.00
CA ALA A 86 6.71 -44.13 2.26
C ALA A 86 6.74 -43.81 0.75
N ALA A 87 7.65 -42.93 0.30
CA ALA A 87 7.70 -42.38 -1.05
C ALA A 87 6.35 -41.81 -1.54
N MET A 88 5.55 -41.32 -0.59
CA MET A 88 4.26 -40.67 -0.86
C MET A 88 4.35 -39.17 -0.63
N GLY A 89 3.49 -38.41 -1.32
CA GLY A 89 3.23 -37.01 -1.04
C GLY A 89 4.20 -36.06 -1.72
N PHE A 90 4.51 -36.32 -2.99
CA PHE A 90 5.35 -35.45 -3.80
C PHE A 90 4.77 -34.03 -3.92
N LEU A 91 3.48 -33.88 -4.28
CA LEU A 91 2.85 -32.56 -4.28
C LEU A 91 2.80 -31.97 -2.87
N LEU A 92 2.69 -32.80 -1.83
CA LEU A 92 2.66 -32.32 -0.45
C LEU A 92 4.00 -31.73 -0.01
N ALA A 93 5.12 -32.33 -0.42
CA ALA A 93 6.46 -31.80 -0.18
C ALA A 93 6.70 -30.50 -0.95
N VAL A 94 6.36 -30.47 -2.25
CA VAL A 94 6.55 -29.28 -3.11
C VAL A 94 5.67 -28.11 -2.67
N VAL A 95 4.37 -28.37 -2.49
CA VAL A 95 3.40 -27.35 -2.07
C VAL A 95 3.62 -26.94 -0.61
N GLY A 96 3.99 -27.90 0.26
CA GLY A 96 4.35 -27.64 1.65
C GLY A 96 5.55 -26.71 1.76
N MET A 97 6.64 -26.99 1.04
CA MET A 97 7.82 -26.12 1.00
C MET A 97 7.52 -24.75 0.40
N TYR A 98 6.76 -24.70 -0.71
CA TYR A 98 6.32 -23.44 -1.30
C TYR A 98 5.50 -22.60 -0.31
N THR A 99 4.57 -23.23 0.41
CA THR A 99 3.72 -22.55 1.38
C THR A 99 4.54 -22.07 2.58
N LEU A 100 5.46 -22.89 3.08
CA LEU A 100 6.36 -22.50 4.18
C LEU A 100 7.29 -21.34 3.79
N ALA A 101 7.80 -21.34 2.57
CA ALA A 101 8.70 -20.29 2.06
C ALA A 101 7.96 -19.00 1.70
N SER A 102 6.67 -19.08 1.33
CA SER A 102 5.83 -17.90 1.08
C SER A 102 5.14 -17.35 2.34
N SER A 103 5.16 -18.10 3.45
CA SER A 103 4.63 -17.66 4.74
C SER A 103 5.59 -16.67 5.43
N GLU A 104 5.07 -15.82 6.33
CA GLU A 104 5.85 -14.84 7.11
C GLU A 104 6.75 -15.46 8.20
N VAL A 105 7.14 -16.72 8.04
CA VAL A 105 7.93 -17.47 9.01
C VAL A 105 9.39 -16.96 8.99
N PRO A 106 10.09 -16.89 10.14
CA PRO A 106 11.50 -16.51 10.19
C PRO A 106 12.38 -17.34 9.25
N ARG A 107 13.26 -16.69 8.48
CA ARG A 107 14.16 -17.33 7.50
C ARG A 107 14.96 -18.51 8.08
N ARG A 108 15.31 -18.45 9.36
CA ARG A 108 16.02 -19.54 10.08
C ARG A 108 15.19 -20.82 10.09
N ILE A 109 13.90 -20.73 10.39
CA ILE A 109 12.98 -21.87 10.46
C ILE A 109 12.75 -22.46 9.06
N THR A 110 12.55 -21.61 8.05
CA THR A 110 12.44 -22.04 6.65
C THR A 110 13.71 -22.77 6.20
N ALA A 111 14.90 -22.23 6.52
CA ALA A 111 16.18 -22.85 6.17
C ALA A 111 16.38 -24.21 6.87
N THR A 112 16.04 -24.32 8.16
CA THR A 112 16.14 -25.59 8.90
C THR A 112 15.17 -26.65 8.38
N LEU A 113 13.93 -26.27 8.06
CA LEU A 113 12.93 -27.21 7.54
C LEU A 113 13.24 -27.63 6.09
N ALA A 114 13.73 -26.70 5.28
CA ALA A 114 14.20 -27.00 3.92
C ALA A 114 15.42 -27.93 3.93
N SER A 115 16.38 -27.71 4.83
CA SER A 115 17.55 -28.59 4.94
C SER A 115 17.17 -29.97 5.47
N MET A 116 16.25 -30.06 6.44
CA MET A 116 15.70 -31.35 6.91
C MET A 116 14.95 -32.08 5.81
N SER A 117 14.11 -31.39 5.04
CA SER A 117 13.39 -31.99 3.92
C SER A 117 14.35 -32.47 2.82
N LEU A 118 15.38 -31.69 2.49
CA LEU A 118 16.41 -32.08 1.53
C LEU A 118 17.17 -33.33 1.99
N ALA A 119 17.57 -33.37 3.26
CA ALA A 119 18.24 -34.53 3.83
C ALA A 119 17.33 -35.78 3.83
N ALA A 120 16.06 -35.63 4.18
CA ALA A 120 15.08 -36.72 4.15
C ALA A 120 14.91 -37.28 2.73
N THR A 121 14.67 -36.41 1.74
CA THR A 121 14.53 -36.84 0.33
C THR A 121 15.79 -37.52 -0.19
N PHE A 122 16.97 -37.02 0.16
CA PHE A 122 18.24 -37.63 -0.22
C PHE A 122 18.40 -39.05 0.35
N VAL A 123 18.16 -39.22 1.66
CA VAL A 123 18.29 -40.52 2.33
C VAL A 123 17.32 -41.54 1.74
N VAL A 124 16.06 -41.16 1.54
CA VAL A 124 15.04 -42.06 0.96
C VAL A 124 15.41 -42.48 -0.46
N MET A 125 15.79 -41.51 -1.31
CA MET A 125 16.17 -41.80 -2.70
C MET A 125 17.41 -42.69 -2.77
N TYR A 126 18.41 -42.42 -1.92
CA TYR A 126 19.63 -43.23 -1.85
C TYR A 126 19.33 -44.68 -1.43
N MET A 127 18.49 -44.91 -0.43
CA MET A 127 18.14 -46.26 0.02
C MET A 127 17.35 -47.02 -1.05
N ARG A 128 16.43 -46.36 -1.74
CA ARG A 128 15.59 -46.99 -2.76
C ARG A 128 16.37 -47.36 -4.02
N THR A 129 17.13 -46.43 -4.57
CA THR A 129 17.94 -46.67 -5.79
C THR A 129 19.06 -47.69 -5.55
N ARG A 130 19.58 -47.81 -4.31
CA ARG A 130 20.53 -48.86 -3.95
C ARG A 130 19.90 -50.26 -3.89
N GLY A 131 18.60 -50.36 -3.57
CA GLY A 131 17.88 -51.63 -3.49
C GLY A 131 17.44 -52.19 -4.85
N ASP A 132 17.09 -51.31 -5.79
CA ASP A 132 16.50 -51.70 -7.08
C ASP A 132 17.53 -51.90 -8.20
N VAL A 133 18.76 -51.40 -8.06
CA VAL A 133 19.72 -51.34 -9.17
C VAL A 133 21.08 -51.91 -8.75
N GLU A 134 21.57 -52.93 -9.46
CA GLU A 134 23.01 -53.32 -9.49
C GLU A 134 23.85 -52.25 -10.23
N ALA A 135 23.58 -50.97 -10.00
CA ALA A 135 24.27 -49.86 -10.63
C ALA A 135 25.56 -49.52 -9.90
N ASP A 136 26.45 -48.83 -10.62
CA ASP A 136 27.62 -48.18 -10.04
C ASP A 136 27.18 -47.28 -8.84
N PRO A 137 27.76 -47.48 -7.64
CA PRO A 137 27.43 -46.69 -6.45
C PRO A 137 27.52 -45.18 -6.67
N THR A 138 28.38 -44.72 -7.58
CA THR A 138 28.51 -43.30 -7.91
C THR A 138 27.28 -42.75 -8.63
N LEU A 139 26.71 -43.50 -9.58
CA LEU A 139 25.49 -43.11 -10.29
C LEU A 139 24.29 -43.01 -9.35
N VAL A 140 24.18 -43.95 -8.40
CA VAL A 140 23.13 -43.96 -7.36
C VAL A 140 23.19 -42.68 -6.52
N VAL A 141 24.38 -42.28 -6.07
CA VAL A 141 24.58 -41.05 -5.29
C VAL A 141 24.24 -39.82 -6.13
N VAL A 142 24.76 -39.72 -7.36
CA VAL A 142 24.53 -38.55 -8.23
C VAL A 142 23.05 -38.37 -8.54
N LEU A 143 22.33 -39.44 -8.89
CA LEU A 143 20.90 -39.37 -9.18
C LEU A 143 20.10 -38.98 -7.93
N SER A 144 20.46 -39.53 -6.77
CA SER A 144 19.80 -39.22 -5.50
C SER A 144 19.96 -37.76 -5.10
N VAL A 145 21.17 -37.21 -5.24
CA VAL A 145 21.43 -35.78 -5.00
C VAL A 145 20.65 -34.93 -6.00
N PHE A 146 20.69 -35.28 -7.29
CA PHE A 146 20.03 -34.53 -8.34
C PHE A 146 18.52 -34.40 -8.10
N VAL A 147 17.84 -35.52 -7.80
CA VAL A 147 16.40 -35.53 -7.50
C VAL A 147 16.11 -34.76 -6.22
N ALA A 148 16.86 -34.97 -5.14
CA ALA A 148 16.66 -34.25 -3.89
C ALA A 148 16.76 -32.72 -4.09
N VAL A 149 17.77 -32.26 -4.82
CA VAL A 149 17.98 -30.84 -5.13
C VAL A 149 16.88 -30.30 -6.06
N ALA A 150 16.56 -31.00 -7.14
CA ALA A 150 15.57 -30.57 -8.12
C ALA A 150 14.16 -30.41 -7.52
N LEU A 151 13.82 -31.17 -6.49
CA LEU A 151 12.50 -31.14 -5.86
C LEU A 151 12.37 -30.16 -4.70
N THR A 152 13.48 -29.78 -4.07
CA THR A 152 13.47 -28.90 -2.89
C THR A 152 13.86 -27.48 -3.22
N VAL A 153 14.87 -27.29 -4.07
CA VAL A 153 15.47 -25.97 -4.31
C VAL A 153 14.54 -25.03 -5.08
N PRO A 154 13.91 -25.42 -6.20
CA PRO A 154 13.04 -24.52 -6.96
C PRO A 154 11.83 -24.02 -6.16
N PRO A 155 11.05 -24.86 -5.45
CA PRO A 155 9.90 -24.40 -4.67
C PRO A 155 10.28 -23.45 -3.54
N VAL A 156 11.39 -23.71 -2.85
CA VAL A 156 11.92 -22.84 -1.79
C VAL A 156 12.36 -21.50 -2.35
N LEU A 157 13.10 -21.49 -3.46
CA LEU A 157 13.52 -20.26 -4.13
C LEU A 157 12.31 -19.44 -4.61
N PHE A 158 11.32 -20.10 -5.21
CA PHE A 158 10.13 -19.44 -5.72
C PHE A 158 9.28 -18.84 -4.59
N GLY A 159 9.13 -19.57 -3.47
CA GLY A 159 8.45 -19.08 -2.27
C GLY A 159 9.16 -17.88 -1.65
N LEU A 160 10.49 -17.92 -1.52
CA LEU A 160 11.31 -16.80 -1.03
C LEU A 160 11.24 -15.59 -1.97
N TYR A 161 11.25 -15.81 -3.28
CA TYR A 161 11.13 -14.74 -4.28
C TYR A 161 9.78 -14.03 -4.18
N ILE A 162 8.67 -14.78 -4.12
CA ILE A 162 7.33 -14.20 -3.96
C ILE A 162 7.21 -13.48 -2.62
N GLY A 163 7.72 -14.07 -1.54
CA GLY A 163 7.72 -13.43 -0.21
C GLY A 163 8.52 -12.14 -0.19
N ALA A 164 9.69 -12.10 -0.84
CA ALA A 164 10.50 -10.89 -0.99
C ALA A 164 9.80 -9.83 -1.85
N ARG A 165 9.18 -10.26 -2.96
CA ARG A 165 8.45 -9.37 -3.87
C ARG A 165 7.23 -8.73 -3.21
N ARG A 166 6.49 -9.47 -2.38
CA ARG A 166 5.37 -8.94 -1.60
C ARG A 166 5.82 -7.85 -0.62
N ARG A 167 6.85 -8.13 0.19
CA ARG A 167 7.41 -7.15 1.13
C ARG A 167 7.93 -5.90 0.41
N LEU A 168 8.53 -6.07 -0.77
CA LEU A 168 8.95 -4.94 -1.58
C LEU A 168 7.75 -4.11 -2.04
N MET A 169 6.70 -4.76 -2.54
CA MET A 169 5.49 -4.07 -3.00
C MET A 169 4.78 -3.33 -1.85
N GLU A 170 4.66 -3.96 -0.69
CA GLU A 170 4.11 -3.34 0.54
C GLU A 170 4.94 -2.13 0.93
N SER A 171 6.28 -2.24 0.94
CA SER A 171 7.15 -1.10 1.25
C SER A 171 7.05 0.05 0.24
N LEU A 172 6.77 -0.25 -1.04
CA LEU A 172 6.56 0.75 -2.07
C LEU A 172 5.19 1.41 -1.93
N GLN A 173 4.16 0.66 -1.56
CA GLN A 173 2.83 1.18 -1.26
C GLN A 173 2.86 2.10 -0.04
N GLU A 174 3.51 1.69 1.06
CA GLU A 174 3.69 2.54 2.24
C GLU A 174 4.45 3.84 1.92
N ARG A 175 5.43 3.77 1.02
CA ARG A 175 6.15 4.96 0.53
C ARG A 175 5.28 5.86 -0.35
N ALA A 176 4.47 5.28 -1.23
CA ALA A 176 3.53 6.05 -2.05
C ALA A 176 2.49 6.77 -1.16
N ASP A 177 1.89 6.04 -0.22
CA ASP A 177 0.90 6.59 0.71
C ASP A 177 1.49 7.70 1.60
N SER A 178 2.74 7.56 2.03
CA SER A 178 3.41 8.59 2.83
C SER A 178 3.73 9.84 2.01
N LEU A 179 4.14 9.69 0.74
CA LEU A 179 4.35 10.82 -0.17
C LEU A 179 3.04 11.54 -0.50
N GLU A 180 1.95 10.82 -0.73
CA GLU A 180 0.63 11.43 -0.96
C GLU A 180 0.19 12.26 0.25
N ARG A 181 0.38 11.73 1.48
CA ARG A 181 0.10 12.49 2.71
C ARG A 181 0.99 13.72 2.83
N GLU A 182 2.29 13.61 2.54
CA GLU A 182 3.19 14.76 2.60
C GLU A 182 2.81 15.86 1.60
N LEU A 183 2.46 15.48 0.37
CA LEU A 183 1.99 16.42 -0.65
C LEU A 183 0.69 17.12 -0.24
N SER A 184 -0.27 16.39 0.35
CA SER A 184 -1.51 17.00 0.87
C SER A 184 -1.23 18.04 1.95
N LEU A 185 -0.35 17.72 2.91
CA LEU A 185 0.04 18.67 3.98
C LEU A 185 0.80 19.88 3.44
N LEU A 186 1.59 19.71 2.37
CA LEU A 186 2.28 20.83 1.72
C LEU A 186 1.31 21.73 0.97
N ALA A 187 0.28 21.17 0.33
CA ALA A 187 -0.78 21.93 -0.32
C ALA A 187 -1.57 22.76 0.71
N ASP A 188 -2.02 22.14 1.80
CA ASP A 188 -2.75 22.84 2.88
C ASP A 188 -1.92 24.00 3.46
N ARG A 189 -0.63 23.76 3.74
CA ARG A 189 0.28 24.82 4.22
C ARG A 189 0.50 25.94 3.20
N ALA A 190 0.46 25.64 1.91
CA ALA A 190 0.60 26.65 0.88
C ALA A 190 -0.65 27.55 0.82
N GLU A 191 -1.83 26.96 0.99
CA GLU A 191 -3.10 27.68 1.11
C GLU A 191 -3.12 28.58 2.35
N GLU A 192 -2.78 28.05 3.52
CA GLU A 192 -2.68 28.83 4.77
C GLU A 192 -1.72 30.01 4.65
N ARG A 193 -0.54 29.81 4.04
CA ARG A 193 0.43 30.90 3.79
C ARG A 193 -0.11 31.94 2.83
N ALA A 194 -0.83 31.53 1.79
CA ALA A 194 -1.44 32.46 0.84
C ALA A 194 -2.55 33.29 1.51
N GLU A 195 -3.36 32.69 2.37
CA GLU A 195 -4.36 33.40 3.17
C GLU A 195 -3.71 34.37 4.14
N TRP A 196 -2.68 33.93 4.87
CA TRP A 196 -1.93 34.77 5.80
C TRP A 196 -1.31 35.99 5.10
N ALA A 197 -0.68 35.77 3.94
CA ALA A 197 -0.10 36.85 3.14
C ALA A 197 -1.18 37.86 2.67
N ARG A 198 -2.36 37.38 2.25
CA ARG A 198 -3.48 38.24 1.87
C ARG A 198 -4.02 39.05 3.05
N THR A 199 -4.13 38.45 4.23
CA THR A 199 -4.58 39.16 5.44
C THR A 199 -3.56 40.21 5.87
N GLU A 200 -2.27 39.88 5.86
CA GLU A 200 -1.21 40.81 6.23
C GLU A 200 -1.20 42.02 5.28
N GLU A 201 -1.28 41.78 3.97
CA GLU A 201 -1.33 42.86 2.97
C GLU A 201 -2.57 43.75 3.16
N ARG A 202 -3.75 43.18 3.43
CA ARG A 202 -4.96 43.96 3.74
C ARG A 202 -4.77 44.83 4.98
N THR A 203 -4.11 44.32 6.02
CA THR A 203 -3.85 45.12 7.23
C THR A 203 -2.81 46.21 6.98
N ARG A 204 -1.77 45.95 6.17
CA ARG A 204 -0.80 46.96 5.76
C ARG A 204 -1.47 48.09 5.00
N ILE A 205 -2.29 47.75 4.01
CA ILE A 205 -3.08 48.72 3.23
C ILE A 205 -3.96 49.54 4.17
N ALA A 206 -4.69 48.91 5.10
CA ALA A 206 -5.54 49.64 6.04
C ALA A 206 -4.77 50.65 6.91
N ARG A 207 -3.54 50.32 7.35
CA ARG A 207 -2.68 51.24 8.11
C ARG A 207 -2.19 52.41 7.23
N GLU A 208 -1.70 52.12 6.03
CA GLU A 208 -1.27 53.17 5.09
C GLU A 208 -2.42 54.12 4.76
N MET A 209 -3.63 53.60 4.54
CA MET A 209 -4.83 54.42 4.34
C MET A 209 -5.12 55.27 5.58
N HIS A 210 -5.07 54.68 6.78
CA HIS A 210 -5.34 55.39 8.02
C HIS A 210 -4.36 56.55 8.24
N ASP A 211 -3.06 56.34 7.99
CA ASP A 211 -2.03 57.36 8.19
C ASP A 211 -2.19 58.53 7.21
N VAL A 212 -2.47 58.25 5.93
CA VAL A 212 -2.73 59.31 4.92
C VAL A 212 -3.98 60.12 5.28
N VAL A 213 -5.04 59.46 5.73
CA VAL A 213 -6.28 60.13 6.14
C VAL A 213 -6.05 60.97 7.40
N ALA A 214 -5.44 60.40 8.44
CA ALA A 214 -5.19 61.07 9.70
C ALA A 214 -4.32 62.32 9.51
N HIS A 215 -3.27 62.22 8.68
CA HIS A 215 -2.40 63.34 8.38
C HIS A 215 -3.14 64.49 7.67
N ARG A 216 -3.96 64.19 6.66
CA ARG A 216 -4.74 65.22 5.92
C ARG A 216 -5.80 65.87 6.78
N VAL A 217 -6.51 65.08 7.60
CA VAL A 217 -7.50 65.61 8.54
C VAL A 217 -6.81 66.53 9.56
N SER A 218 -5.65 66.14 10.09
CA SER A 218 -4.88 66.98 11.00
C SER A 218 -4.49 68.33 10.36
N LEU A 219 -3.99 68.33 9.12
CA LEU A 219 -3.69 69.56 8.38
C LEU A 219 -4.94 70.44 8.15
N MET A 220 -6.07 69.84 7.77
CA MET A 220 -7.33 70.57 7.60
C MET A 220 -7.79 71.23 8.91
N VAL A 221 -7.67 70.53 10.05
CA VAL A 221 -8.01 71.08 11.38
C VAL A 221 -7.10 72.26 11.73
N VAL A 222 -5.80 72.17 11.49
CA VAL A 222 -4.84 73.27 11.73
C VAL A 222 -5.17 74.49 10.87
N HIS A 223 -5.47 74.30 9.57
CA HIS A 223 -5.84 75.40 8.67
C HIS A 223 -7.22 76.00 9.00
N ALA A 224 -8.17 75.21 9.47
CA ALA A 224 -9.47 75.69 9.95
C ALA A 224 -9.32 76.53 11.23
N ALA A 225 -8.48 76.12 12.18
CA ALA A 225 -8.18 76.92 13.37
C ALA A 225 -7.49 78.25 13.00
N ALA A 226 -6.58 78.23 12.02
CA ALA A 226 -5.94 79.44 11.51
C ALA A 226 -6.93 80.38 10.79
N LEU A 227 -7.94 79.82 10.11
CA LEU A 227 -9.04 80.58 9.52
C LEU A 227 -9.81 81.35 10.60
N GLU A 228 -10.23 80.67 11.66
CA GLU A 228 -11.02 81.23 12.76
C GLU A 228 -10.29 82.39 13.45
N ALA A 229 -8.97 82.26 13.64
CA ALA A 229 -8.14 83.30 14.24
C ALA A 229 -7.97 84.57 13.37
N VAL A 230 -8.01 84.43 12.04
CA VAL A 230 -7.75 85.54 11.09
C VAL A 230 -9.04 86.16 10.54
N ALA A 231 -10.17 85.46 10.63
CA ALA A 231 -11.48 85.87 10.09
C ALA A 231 -11.93 87.28 10.50
N VAL A 232 -11.63 87.72 11.73
CA VAL A 232 -12.04 89.04 12.24
C VAL A 232 -11.08 90.15 11.81
N LYS A 233 -9.80 89.84 11.58
CA LYS A 233 -8.74 90.84 11.30
C LYS A 233 -8.49 91.05 9.81
N ASP A 234 -8.60 90.01 8.99
CA ASP A 234 -8.33 90.08 7.55
C ASP A 234 -9.26 89.11 6.79
N PRO A 235 -10.45 89.58 6.39
CA PRO A 235 -11.46 88.74 5.73
C PRO A 235 -11.00 88.23 4.36
N ALA A 236 -10.10 88.94 3.67
CA ALA A 236 -9.55 88.50 2.40
C ALA A 236 -8.61 87.30 2.57
N ARG A 237 -7.76 87.30 3.61
CA ARG A 237 -6.94 86.12 3.97
C ARG A 237 -7.78 84.95 4.47
N ALA A 238 -8.85 85.22 5.21
CA ALA A 238 -9.77 84.18 5.64
C ALA A 238 -10.43 83.50 4.43
N ALA A 239 -10.95 84.25 3.46
CA ALA A 239 -11.50 83.66 2.23
C ALA A 239 -10.50 82.76 1.48
N LYS A 240 -9.21 83.14 1.44
CA LYS A 240 -8.14 82.33 0.84
C LYS A 240 -7.86 81.02 1.60
N ASN A 241 -7.80 81.08 2.94
CA ASN A 241 -7.60 79.88 3.76
C ASN A 241 -8.81 78.93 3.71
N ALA A 242 -10.04 79.46 3.59
CA ALA A 242 -11.24 78.65 3.42
C ALA A 242 -11.23 77.91 2.08
N ALA A 243 -10.78 78.57 1.00
CA ALA A 243 -10.59 77.92 -0.30
C ALA A 243 -9.55 76.80 -0.22
N LEU A 244 -8.41 77.03 0.45
CA LEU A 244 -7.38 76.01 0.67
C LEU A 244 -7.91 74.78 1.42
N VAL A 245 -8.71 74.97 2.48
CA VAL A 245 -9.35 73.85 3.20
C VAL A 245 -10.31 73.08 2.30
N GLY A 246 -11.10 73.77 1.48
CA GLY A 246 -11.98 73.15 0.50
C GLY A 246 -11.25 72.33 -0.56
N ASP A 247 -10.13 72.85 -1.08
CA ASP A 247 -9.28 72.17 -2.06
C ASP A 247 -8.60 70.94 -1.46
N MET A 248 -8.03 71.04 -0.24
CA MET A 248 -7.45 69.90 0.49
C MET A 248 -8.49 68.80 0.75
N GLY A 249 -9.72 69.17 1.12
CA GLY A 249 -10.82 68.22 1.31
C GLY A 249 -11.22 67.49 0.02
N ARG A 250 -11.31 68.21 -1.11
CA ARG A 250 -11.59 67.61 -2.42
C ARG A 250 -10.45 66.67 -2.85
N GLN A 251 -9.20 67.08 -2.67
CA GLN A 251 -8.03 66.27 -3.01
C GLN A 251 -7.95 64.99 -2.16
N ALA A 252 -8.22 65.08 -0.85
CA ALA A 252 -8.31 63.91 0.04
C ALA A 252 -9.40 62.92 -0.38
N LEU A 253 -10.58 63.40 -0.75
CA LEU A 253 -11.68 62.55 -1.22
C LEU A 253 -11.39 61.89 -2.58
N THR A 254 -10.69 62.58 -3.48
CA THR A 254 -10.26 62.02 -4.78
C THR A 254 -9.28 60.87 -4.58
N GLU A 255 -8.24 61.06 -3.77
CA GLU A 255 -7.23 60.02 -3.53
C GLU A 255 -7.80 58.82 -2.78
N LEU A 256 -8.71 59.03 -1.83
CA LEU A 256 -9.44 57.93 -1.19
C LEU A 256 -10.27 57.10 -2.17
N ARG A 257 -10.96 57.77 -3.11
CA ARG A 257 -11.73 57.09 -4.16
C ARG A 257 -10.82 56.30 -5.11
N GLU A 258 -9.66 56.85 -5.44
CA GLU A 258 -8.68 56.19 -6.30
C GLU A 258 -8.13 54.92 -5.62
N MET A 259 -7.73 55.02 -4.35
CA MET A 259 -7.24 53.88 -3.57
C MET A 259 -8.33 52.80 -3.33
N LEU A 260 -9.58 53.20 -3.04
CA LEU A 260 -10.71 52.25 -2.94
C LEU A 260 -11.10 51.64 -4.28
N GLY A 261 -10.91 52.37 -5.39
CA GLY A 261 -11.14 51.89 -6.74
C GLY A 261 -10.23 50.70 -7.10
N VAL A 262 -8.97 50.76 -6.68
CA VAL A 262 -7.99 49.67 -6.89
C VAL A 262 -8.34 48.40 -6.10
N LEU A 263 -8.93 48.54 -4.90
CA LEU A 263 -9.34 47.40 -4.06
C LEU A 263 -10.66 46.73 -4.51
N ARG A 264 -11.51 47.45 -5.27
CA ARG A 264 -12.82 46.94 -5.73
C ARG A 264 -12.77 46.30 -7.12
N ALA A 265 -11.65 46.42 -7.83
CA ALA A 265 -11.45 45.68 -9.06
C ALA A 265 -11.58 44.16 -8.75
N PRO A 266 -12.51 43.44 -9.38
CA PRO A 266 -12.65 42.00 -9.14
C PRO A 266 -11.32 41.32 -9.46
N PRO A 267 -10.90 40.30 -8.68
CA PRO A 267 -9.70 39.55 -9.00
C PRO A 267 -9.81 39.07 -10.45
N LYS A 268 -8.86 39.49 -11.29
CA LYS A 268 -8.73 39.00 -12.66
C LYS A 268 -8.74 37.46 -12.59
N PRO A 269 -9.55 36.77 -13.40
CA PRO A 269 -9.58 35.31 -13.39
C PRO A 269 -8.15 34.80 -13.52
N ALA A 270 -7.76 33.88 -12.64
CA ALA A 270 -6.48 33.22 -12.72
C ALA A 270 -6.30 32.68 -14.15
N PRO A 271 -5.07 32.72 -14.72
CA PRO A 271 -4.81 32.05 -15.99
C PRO A 271 -5.31 30.61 -15.90
N ALA A 272 -6.05 30.16 -16.92
CA ALA A 272 -6.51 28.78 -17.00
C ALA A 272 -5.35 27.81 -16.74
N PRO A 273 -5.58 26.67 -16.07
CA PRO A 273 -4.53 25.69 -15.82
C PRO A 273 -3.84 25.36 -17.14
N VAL A 274 -2.52 25.53 -17.16
CA VAL A 274 -1.69 25.13 -18.30
C VAL A 274 -1.97 23.65 -18.55
N PRO A 275 -2.30 23.22 -19.78
CA PRO A 275 -2.51 21.81 -20.07
C PRO A 275 -1.26 21.05 -19.62
N ALA A 276 -1.48 19.99 -18.84
CA ALA A 276 -0.42 19.11 -18.37
C ALA A 276 0.44 18.69 -19.59
N PRO A 277 1.78 18.67 -19.47
CA PRO A 277 2.63 18.21 -20.56
C PRO A 277 2.20 16.80 -20.97
N ASP A 278 1.99 16.61 -22.27
CA ASP A 278 1.68 15.30 -22.86
C ASP A 278 2.73 14.29 -22.39
N LEU A 279 2.31 13.42 -21.46
CA LEU A 279 3.07 12.24 -21.12
C LEU A 279 3.05 11.33 -22.35
N VAL A 280 4.14 11.38 -23.12
CA VAL A 280 4.41 10.43 -24.20
C VAL A 280 4.21 9.02 -23.62
N PRO A 281 3.33 8.19 -24.20
CA PRO A 281 3.12 6.84 -23.72
C PRO A 281 4.44 6.08 -23.87
N VAL A 282 5.05 5.72 -22.73
CA VAL A 282 6.16 4.78 -22.67
C VAL A 282 5.67 3.49 -23.33
N ALA A 283 6.31 3.13 -24.44
CA ALA A 283 6.03 1.93 -25.20
C ALA A 283 6.02 0.71 -24.27
N ALA A 284 4.95 -0.08 -24.36
CA ALA A 284 4.83 -1.34 -23.64
C ALA A 284 6.02 -2.25 -24.01
N PRO A 285 6.63 -2.96 -23.04
CA PRO A 285 7.64 -3.97 -23.35
C PRO A 285 7.02 -5.10 -24.19
N PRO A 286 7.76 -5.69 -25.14
CA PRO A 286 7.25 -6.81 -25.91
C PRO A 286 6.90 -7.97 -24.98
N ALA A 287 5.67 -8.46 -25.12
CA ALA A 287 5.17 -9.64 -24.41
C ALA A 287 5.97 -10.89 -24.80
N PRO A 288 6.09 -11.88 -23.87
CA PRO A 288 6.92 -13.08 -24.04
C PRO A 288 6.40 -14.03 -25.12
#